data_AF-A0A852I998-F1
#
_entry.id   AF-A0A852I998-F1
#
_cell.length_a   1.000
_cell.length_b   1.000
_cell.length_c   1.000
_cell.angle_alpha   90.00
_cell.angle_beta   90.00
_cell.angle_gamma   90.00
#
_symmetry.space_group_name_H-M   'P 1'
#
loop_
_entity.id
_entity.type
_entity.pdbx_description
1 polymer ?
#
loop_
_entity_poly.entity_id
_entity_poly.type
_entity_poly.pdbx_seq_one_letter_code
_entity_poly.pdbx_strand_id
1 'polypeptide(L)' 'PVTPQTVVTCLGALPRGGPEGTPECPVVGTEAGDVLVLDPEAFTVICKVGPPGAP' A
#
# COMPACT_ATOMS: atom_id res chain seq x y z
N PRO A 1 15.06 -0.74 -22.12
CA PRO A 1 14.23 -1.81 -21.51
C PRO A 1 13.06 -1.21 -20.75
N VAL A 2 11.82 -1.56 -21.11
CA VAL A 2 10.63 -1.11 -20.39
C VAL A 2 10.41 -2.03 -19.21
N THR A 3 10.47 -1.49 -17.99
CA THR A 3 10.12 -2.23 -16.79
C THR A 3 8.60 -2.40 -16.71
N PRO A 4 8.09 -3.56 -16.26
CA PRO A 4 6.66 -3.73 -16.05
C PRO A 4 6.17 -2.67 -15.05
N GLN A 5 5.14 -1.94 -15.46
CA GLN A 5 4.45 -0.94 -14.65
C GLN A 5 3.05 -1.47 -14.32
N THR A 6 2.44 -0.93 -13.27
CA THR A 6 1.04 -1.21 -12.90
C THR A 6 0.34 0.10 -12.57
N VAL A 7 -0.98 0.14 -12.71
CA VAL A 7 -1.82 1.29 -12.42
C VAL A 7 -2.36 1.22 -10.99
N VAL A 8 -2.30 2.35 -10.29
CA VAL A 8 -2.97 2.54 -8.99
C VAL A 8 -4.47 2.74 -9.23
N THR A 9 -5.29 1.91 -8.59
CA THR A 9 -6.76 1.93 -8.73
C THR A 9 -7.46 2.56 -7.53
N CYS A 10 -6.86 2.48 -6.34
CA CYS A 10 -7.40 3.11 -5.13
C CYS A 10 -6.29 3.55 -4.17
N LEU A 11 -6.64 4.53 -3.34
CA LEU A 11 -5.79 5.06 -2.27
C LEU A 11 -6.57 5.10 -0.97
N GLY A 12 -5.89 4.81 0.13
CA GLY A 12 -6.44 4.92 1.48
C GLY A 12 -5.37 5.28 2.49
N ALA A 13 -5.78 5.42 3.75
CA ALA A 13 -4.89 5.63 4.87
C ALA A 13 -5.21 4.60 5.96
N LEU A 14 -4.16 4.03 6.56
CA LEU A 14 -4.26 3.06 7.65
C LEU A 14 -3.76 3.72 8.94
N PRO A 15 -4.64 3.95 9.93
CA PRO A 15 -4.25 4.49 11.22
C PRO A 15 -3.19 3.61 11.88
N ARG A 16 -2.12 4.23 12.36
CA ARG A 16 -1.14 3.56 13.20
C ARG A 16 -1.56 3.70 14.66
N GLY A 17 -1.32 2.66 15.45
CA GLY A 17 -1.32 2.81 16.89
C GLY A 17 -0.21 3.77 17.30
N GLY A 18 -0.50 4.69 18.21
CA GLY A 18 0.46 5.70 18.63
C GLY A 18 -0.21 6.87 19.35
N PRO A 19 0.59 7.87 19.78
CA PRO A 19 0.05 9.11 20.31
C PRO A 19 -0.80 9.85 19.25
N GLU A 20 -1.64 10.78 19.73
CA GLU A 20 -2.42 11.67 18.86
C GLU A 20 -1.49 12.40 17.87
N GLY A 21 -1.88 12.41 16.59
CA GLY A 21 -1.07 13.01 15.51
C GLY A 21 -0.03 12.09 14.88
N THR A 22 0.01 10.80 15.26
CA THR A 22 0.85 9.82 14.54
C THR A 22 0.43 9.74 13.08
N PRO A 23 1.36 9.87 12.10
CA PRO A 23 1.02 9.84 10.69
C PRO A 23 0.48 8.46 10.28
N GLU A 24 -0.60 8.47 9.48
CA GLU A 24 -1.23 7.27 8.96
C GLU A 24 -0.43 6.67 7.80
N CYS A 25 -0.41 5.34 7.66
CA CYS A 25 0.25 4.71 6.52
C CYS A 25 -0.57 4.95 5.24
N PRO A 26 0.03 5.42 4.15
CA PRO A 26 -0.63 5.38 2.85
C PRO A 26 -0.83 3.92 2.41
N VAL A 27 -2.00 3.62 1.88
CA VAL A 27 -2.34 2.31 1.31
C VAL A 27 -2.69 2.49 -0.17
N VAL A 28 -2.09 1.66 -1.02
CA VAL A 28 -2.23 1.74 -2.47
C VAL A 28 -2.76 0.41 -2.99
N GLY A 29 -3.92 0.40 -3.64
CA GLY A 29 -4.39 -0.73 -4.42
C GLY A 29 -3.99 -0.59 -5.87
N THR A 30 -3.55 -1.69 -6.49
CA THR A 30 -3.14 -1.71 -7.90
C THR A 30 -4.10 -2.54 -8.74
N GLU A 31 -4.11 -2.33 -10.06
CA GLU A 31 -4.89 -3.14 -11.00
C GLU A 31 -4.46 -4.62 -11.03
N ALA A 32 -3.23 -4.91 -10.58
CA ALA A 32 -2.72 -6.27 -10.42
C ALA A 32 -3.36 -7.01 -9.22
N GLY A 33 -4.20 -6.33 -8.44
CA GLY A 33 -4.87 -6.89 -7.25
C GLY A 33 -4.02 -6.85 -5.99
N ASP A 34 -2.83 -6.25 -6.05
CA ASP A 34 -1.96 -6.07 -4.89
C ASP A 34 -2.40 -4.84 -4.08
N VAL A 35 -2.33 -4.97 -2.75
CA VAL A 35 -2.46 -3.86 -1.81
C VAL A 35 -1.10 -3.62 -1.14
N LEU A 36 -0.56 -2.42 -1.32
CA LEU A 36 0.74 -1.99 -0.78
C LEU A 36 0.51 -1.03 0.38
N VAL A 37 1.09 -1.34 1.55
CA VAL A 37 1.13 -0.42 2.69
C VAL A 37 2.49 0.27 2.68
N LEU A 38 2.46 1.60 2.62
CA LEU A 38 3.66 2.43 2.54
C LEU A 38 4.02 3.03 3.89
N ASP A 39 5.30 3.32 4.06
CA ASP A 39 5.74 4.16 5.16
C ASP A 39 5.40 5.64 4.91
N PRO A 40 4.77 6.35 5.86
CA PRO A 40 4.40 7.74 5.68
C PRO A 40 5.59 8.70 5.58
N GLU A 41 6.77 8.31 6.08
CA GLU A 41 7.96 9.18 6.07
C GLU A 41 8.90 8.84 4.91
N ALA A 42 9.07 7.54 4.63
CA ALA A 42 10.01 7.08 3.61
C ALA A 42 9.37 6.70 2.26
N PHE A 43 8.04 6.59 2.18
CA PHE A 43 7.29 6.11 1.01
C PHE A 43 7.77 4.74 0.48
N THR A 44 8.40 3.95 1.35
CA THR A 44 8.84 2.59 1.04
C THR A 44 7.72 1.60 1.34
N VAL A 45 7.72 0.44 0.67
CA VAL A 45 6.75 -0.62 0.92
C VAL A 45 7.09 -1.30 2.24
N ILE A 46 6.18 -1.21 3.21
CA ILE A 46 6.28 -1.94 4.49
C ILE A 46 5.74 -3.35 4.33
N CYS A 47 4.58 -3.46 3.67
CA CYS A 47 3.87 -4.71 3.50
C CYS A 47 3.20 -4.75 2.12
N LYS A 48 3.19 -5.94 1.52
CA LYS A 48 2.45 -6.24 0.30
C LYS A 48 1.46 -7.36 0.60
N VAL A 49 0.19 -7.12 0.32
CA VAL A 49 -0.89 -8.10 0.40
C VAL A 49 -1.30 -8.45 -1.02
N GLY A 50 -1.20 -9.72 -1.38
CA GLY A 50 -1.63 -10.21 -2.68
C GLY A 50 -3.14 -10.47 -2.72
N PRO A 51 -3.70 -10.72 -3.91
CA PRO A 51 -5.08 -11.14 -4.05
C PRO A 51 -5.33 -12.45 -3.28
N PRO A 52 -6.58 -12.73 -2.87
CA PRO A 52 -6.93 -14.01 -2.26
C PRO A 52 -6.50 -15.15 -3.19
N GLY A 53 -5.86 -16.17 -2.61
CA GLY A 53 -5.48 -17.38 -3.34
C GLY A 53 -6.71 -18.14 -3.85
N ALA A 54 -6.48 -19.08 -4.76
CA ALA A 54 -7.52 -20.04 -5.14
C ALA A 54 -8.02 -20.78 -3.88
N PRO A 55 -9.34 -21.04 -3.79
CA PRO A 55 -9.94 -21.74 -2.64
C PRO A 55 -9.43 -23.17 -2.49
#